data_AF-A0A3S4GVL9-F1
#
_entry.id   AF-A0A3S4GVL9-F1
#
_cell.length_a   1.000
_cell.length_b   1.000
_cell.length_c   1.000
_cell.angle_alpha   90.00
_cell.angle_beta   90.00
_cell.angle_gamma   90.00
#
_symmetry.space_group_name_H-M   'P 1'
#
loop_
_entity.id
_entity.type
_entity.pdbx_description
1 polymer ?
#
loop_
_entity_poly.entity_id
_entity_poly.type
_entity_poly.pdbx_seq_one_letter_code
_entity_poly.pdbx_strand_id
1 'polypeptide(L)'
;MVSSSTTVPRSGVYYFSQGWKLVTLPGIRRFVILPLLVNIVLMGGAFWWLFTQLDAWIPSLMSHVPDWLQWLSYLLWPIAVISVLLVFGYFFSTLANWIAAPFNGLLAEQLEARLTGATPPDTGILGIMKDVPRIMKREWQKLAWYLPRAIVLLVLYFIPGIGQNHRASAVVFVQRLDAGDPVLRLPV
;
A
#
# COMPACT_ATOMS: atom_id res chain seq x y z
N MET A 1 -25.33 -13.47 -43.67
CA MET A 1 -25.33 -14.36 -42.48
C MET A 1 -24.49 -13.67 -41.42
N VAL A 2 -25.12 -13.17 -40.35
CA VAL A 2 -24.43 -12.49 -39.24
C VAL A 2 -23.83 -13.56 -38.34
N SER A 3 -22.49 -13.66 -38.30
CA SER A 3 -21.79 -14.56 -37.40
C SER A 3 -21.90 -14.02 -35.97
N SER A 4 -22.78 -14.60 -35.18
CA SER A 4 -22.89 -14.35 -33.74
C SER A 4 -21.63 -14.88 -33.05
N SER A 5 -20.70 -13.98 -32.70
CA SER A 5 -19.56 -14.30 -31.85
C SER A 5 -20.08 -14.70 -30.47
N THR A 6 -20.01 -16.00 -30.18
CA THR A 6 -20.39 -16.54 -28.88
C THR A 6 -19.38 -16.05 -27.84
N THR A 7 -19.73 -15.03 -27.08
CA THR A 7 -18.92 -14.57 -25.94
C THR A 7 -18.97 -15.64 -24.86
N VAL A 8 -18.02 -16.57 -24.90
CA VAL A 8 -17.85 -17.58 -23.84
C VAL A 8 -17.74 -16.83 -22.51
N PRO A 9 -18.55 -17.16 -21.48
CA PRO A 9 -18.46 -16.51 -20.19
C PRO A 9 -17.09 -16.83 -19.58
N ARG A 10 -16.14 -15.91 -19.72
CA ARG A 10 -14.78 -16.06 -19.20
C ARG A 10 -14.81 -15.76 -17.71
N SER A 11 -14.61 -16.79 -16.89
CA SER A 11 -14.59 -16.65 -15.43
C SER A 11 -13.42 -15.76 -14.97
N GLY A 12 -13.55 -15.08 -13.83
CA GLY A 12 -12.47 -14.26 -13.27
C GLY A 12 -11.16 -15.04 -13.04
N VAL A 13 -11.26 -16.35 -12.82
CA VAL A 13 -10.10 -17.26 -12.68
C VAL A 13 -9.32 -17.40 -14.00
N TYR A 14 -10.00 -17.31 -15.14
CA TYR A 14 -9.35 -17.31 -16.45
C TYR A 14 -8.47 -16.06 -16.63
N TYR A 15 -8.95 -14.88 -16.24
CA TYR A 15 -8.16 -13.64 -16.26
C TYR A 15 -6.98 -13.68 -15.27
N PHE A 16 -7.13 -14.31 -14.10
CA PHE A 16 -6.03 -14.52 -13.15
C PHE A 16 -4.92 -15.42 -13.76
N SER A 17 -5.30 -16.52 -14.40
CA SER A 17 -4.34 -17.43 -15.06
C SER A 17 -3.66 -16.79 -16.28
N GLN A 18 -4.38 -15.95 -17.04
CA GLN A 18 -3.78 -15.15 -18.11
C GLN A 18 -2.81 -14.10 -17.55
N GLY A 19 -3.17 -13.42 -16.46
CA GLY A 19 -2.30 -12.46 -15.77
C GLY A 19 -0.98 -13.09 -15.32
N TRP A 20 -1.02 -14.31 -14.77
CA TRP A 20 0.18 -15.07 -14.40
C TRP A 20 1.09 -15.36 -15.61
N LYS A 21 0.49 -15.74 -16.75
CA LYS A 21 1.21 -16.00 -18.00
C LYS A 21 1.82 -14.73 -18.59
N LEU A 22 1.14 -13.59 -18.48
CA LEU A 22 1.66 -12.28 -18.93
C LEU A 22 2.80 -11.75 -18.03
N VAL A 23 2.72 -11.92 -16.71
CA VAL A 23 3.80 -11.56 -15.77
C VAL A 23 5.10 -12.32 -16.09
N THR A 24 5.00 -13.53 -16.63
CA THR A 24 6.16 -14.33 -17.03
C THR A 24 6.76 -13.96 -18.40
N LEU A 25 6.23 -13.01 -19.17
CA LEU A 25 6.80 -12.64 -20.47
C LEU A 25 8.09 -11.78 -20.33
N PRO A 26 9.12 -12.02 -21.15
CA PRO A 26 10.38 -11.26 -21.11
C PRO A 26 10.12 -9.82 -21.58
N GLY A 27 10.11 -8.87 -20.62
CA GLY A 27 9.78 -7.46 -20.83
C GLY A 27 9.07 -6.88 -19.60
N ILE A 28 8.00 -7.55 -19.16
CA ILE A 28 7.19 -7.15 -17.99
C ILE A 28 7.84 -7.59 -16.67
N ARG A 29 8.60 -8.70 -16.69
CA ARG A 29 9.32 -9.22 -15.50
C ARG A 29 10.16 -8.15 -14.80
N ARG A 30 10.84 -7.27 -15.52
CA ARG A 30 11.69 -6.22 -14.92
C ARG A 30 10.87 -5.22 -14.11
N PHE A 31 9.67 -4.88 -14.56
CA PHE A 31 8.77 -3.95 -13.88
C PHE A 31 8.09 -4.55 -12.65
N VAL A 32 7.95 -5.88 -12.57
CA VAL A 32 7.47 -6.59 -11.37
C VAL A 32 8.61 -6.86 -10.38
N ILE A 33 9.78 -7.27 -10.88
CA ILE A 33 10.94 -7.62 -10.06
C ILE A 33 11.55 -6.39 -9.38
N LEU A 34 11.54 -5.22 -10.02
CA LEU A 34 12.16 -4.00 -9.48
C LEU A 34 11.49 -3.50 -8.18
N PRO A 35 10.16 -3.31 -8.09
CA PRO A 35 9.51 -2.97 -6.81
C PRO A 35 9.66 -4.08 -5.76
N LEU A 36 9.67 -5.36 -6.17
CA LEU A 36 9.98 -6.47 -5.26
C LEU A 36 11.42 -6.40 -4.72
N LEU A 37 12.40 -6.12 -5.56
CA LEU A 37 13.81 -5.98 -5.17
C LEU A 37 13.99 -4.81 -4.22
N VAL A 38 13.42 -3.65 -4.57
CA VAL A 38 13.45 -2.46 -3.70
C VAL A 38 12.80 -2.78 -2.35
N ASN A 39 11.67 -3.49 -2.35
CA ASN A 39 11.01 -3.93 -1.13
C ASN A 39 11.88 -4.89 -0.33
N ILE A 40 12.50 -5.90 -0.94
CA ILE A 40 13.39 -6.85 -0.24
C ILE A 40 14.61 -6.14 0.35
N VAL A 41 15.24 -5.24 -0.41
CA VAL A 41 16.43 -4.50 0.06
C VAL A 41 16.07 -3.57 1.19
N LEU A 42 15.00 -2.77 1.04
CA LEU A 42 14.55 -1.88 2.10
C LEU A 42 14.07 -2.67 3.32
N MET A 43 13.28 -3.73 3.14
CA MET A 43 12.73 -4.55 4.23
C MET A 43 13.87 -5.24 4.97
N GLY A 44 14.77 -5.92 4.24
CA GLY A 44 15.92 -6.60 4.81
C GLY A 44 16.84 -5.64 5.56
N GLY A 45 17.17 -4.48 4.96
CA GLY A 45 17.98 -3.46 5.61
C GLY A 45 17.31 -2.84 6.84
N ALA A 46 16.00 -2.59 6.76
CA ALA A 46 15.20 -2.05 7.85
C ALA A 46 15.08 -3.04 9.01
N PHE A 47 14.86 -4.34 8.72
CA PHE A 47 14.88 -5.41 9.73
C PHE A 47 16.25 -5.57 10.37
N TRP A 48 17.33 -5.55 9.58
CA TRP A 48 18.69 -5.61 10.11
C TRP A 48 18.95 -4.46 11.09
N TRP A 49 18.61 -3.23 10.70
CA TRP A 49 18.71 -2.06 11.57
C TRP A 49 17.83 -2.18 12.81
N LEU A 50 16.59 -2.67 12.66
CA LEU A 50 15.66 -2.87 13.77
C LEU A 50 16.21 -3.86 14.80
N PHE A 51 16.79 -4.98 14.37
CA PHE A 51 17.42 -5.95 15.27
C PHE A 51 18.56 -5.31 16.06
N THR A 52 19.43 -4.55 15.39
CA THR A 52 20.52 -3.83 16.10
C THR A 52 19.99 -2.81 17.11
N GLN A 53 18.83 -2.21 16.84
CA GLN A 53 18.23 -1.22 17.71
C GLN A 53 17.47 -1.86 18.88
N LEU A 54 16.85 -3.02 18.67
CA LEU A 54 16.16 -3.79 19.70
C LEU A 54 17.13 -4.28 20.77
N ASP A 55 18.34 -4.70 20.39
CA ASP A 55 19.38 -5.09 21.34
C ASP A 55 19.76 -3.96 22.32
N ALA A 56 19.62 -2.70 21.91
CA ALA A 56 19.87 -1.53 22.76
C ALA A 56 18.61 -1.04 23.50
N TRP A 57 17.46 -1.02 22.82
CA TRP A 57 16.21 -0.46 23.37
C TRP A 57 15.57 -1.38 24.40
N ILE A 58 15.58 -2.69 24.19
CA ILE A 58 14.96 -3.64 25.12
C ILE A 58 15.63 -3.59 26.51
N PRO A 59 16.98 -3.69 26.65
CA PRO A 59 17.62 -3.57 27.95
C PRO A 59 17.45 -2.20 28.58
N SER A 60 17.46 -1.12 27.79
CA SER A 60 17.25 0.25 28.28
C SER A 60 15.84 0.48 28.83
N LEU A 61 14.82 -0.15 28.26
CA LEU A 61 13.46 -0.12 28.81
C LEU A 61 13.37 -0.96 30.09
N MET A 62 14.04 -2.11 30.12
CA MET A 62 14.08 -2.98 31.30
C MET A 62 14.85 -2.38 32.47
N SER A 63 15.84 -1.51 32.23
CA SER A 63 16.59 -0.84 33.31
C SER A 63 15.76 0.16 34.11
N HIS A 64 14.58 0.57 33.60
CA HIS A 64 13.63 1.41 34.32
C HIS A 64 12.65 0.59 35.18
N VAL A 65 12.64 -0.74 35.03
CA VAL A 65 11.78 -1.63 35.79
C VAL A 65 12.44 -1.97 37.13
N PRO A 66 11.82 -1.61 38.27
CA PRO A 66 12.40 -1.89 39.58
C PRO A 66 12.39 -3.39 39.91
N ASP A 67 13.31 -3.83 40.77
CA ASP A 67 13.63 -5.26 40.98
C ASP A 67 12.45 -6.13 41.44
N TRP A 68 11.48 -5.55 42.15
CA TRP A 68 10.27 -6.25 42.60
C TRP A 68 9.29 -6.58 41.45
N LEU A 69 9.42 -5.92 40.30
CA LEU A 69 8.63 -6.14 39.09
C LEU A 69 9.32 -7.04 38.05
N GLN A 70 10.48 -7.63 38.36
CA GLN A 70 11.26 -8.43 37.39
C GLN A 70 10.49 -9.61 36.79
N TRP A 71 9.52 -10.17 37.53
CA TRP A 71 8.65 -11.22 36.99
C TRP A 71 7.81 -10.75 35.79
N LEU A 72 7.46 -9.46 35.75
CA LEU A 72 6.71 -8.85 34.66
C LEU A 72 7.59 -8.65 33.42
N SER A 73 8.90 -8.46 33.59
CA SER A 73 9.87 -8.34 32.48
C SER A 73 9.85 -9.56 31.56
N TYR A 74 9.66 -10.77 32.11
CA TYR A 74 9.54 -12.01 31.33
C TYR A 74 8.35 -11.98 30.37
N LEU A 75 7.24 -11.32 30.75
CA LEU A 75 6.06 -11.15 29.90
C LEU A 75 6.17 -9.91 28.99
N LEU A 76 6.74 -8.82 29.49
CA LEU A 76 6.93 -7.58 28.73
C LEU A 76 7.92 -7.73 27.59
N TRP A 77 8.96 -8.55 27.73
CA TRP A 77 9.93 -8.80 26.67
C TRP A 77 9.31 -9.33 25.38
N PRO A 78 8.58 -10.47 25.36
CA PRO A 78 7.97 -10.98 24.14
C PRO A 78 6.88 -10.05 23.61
N ILE A 79 6.11 -9.38 24.49
CA ILE A 79 5.10 -8.40 24.08
C ILE A 79 5.78 -7.23 23.36
N ALA A 80 6.84 -6.65 23.94
CA ALA A 80 7.56 -5.53 23.35
C ALA A 80 8.16 -5.90 22.00
N VAL A 81 8.80 -7.08 21.89
CA VAL A 81 9.35 -7.59 20.63
C VAL A 81 8.25 -7.75 19.58
N ILE A 82 7.14 -8.42 19.91
CA ILE A 82 6.02 -8.62 18.98
C ILE A 82 5.39 -7.28 18.58
N SER A 83 5.16 -6.38 19.53
CA SER A 83 4.60 -5.05 19.27
C SER A 83 5.48 -4.24 18.34
N VAL A 84 6.80 -4.21 18.58
CA VAL A 84 7.74 -3.52 17.70
C VAL A 84 7.75 -4.16 16.31
N LEU A 85 7.80 -5.49 16.21
CA LEU A 85 7.73 -6.20 14.93
C LEU A 85 6.43 -5.91 14.16
N LEU A 86 5.30 -5.86 14.84
CA LEU A 86 4.00 -5.57 14.22
C LEU A 86 3.91 -4.11 13.75
N VAL A 87 4.24 -3.15 14.61
CA VAL A 87 4.20 -1.72 14.27
C VAL A 87 5.18 -1.42 13.13
N PHE A 88 6.39 -1.95 13.23
CA PHE A 88 7.41 -1.78 12.21
C PHE A 88 7.02 -2.47 10.90
N GLY A 89 6.54 -3.71 10.97
CA GLY A 89 6.07 -4.46 9.81
C GLY A 89 4.91 -3.75 9.09
N TYR A 90 3.96 -3.19 9.83
CA TYR A 90 2.85 -2.44 9.25
C TYR A 90 3.30 -1.10 8.64
N PHE A 91 4.13 -0.35 9.36
CA PHE A 91 4.72 0.90 8.88
C PHE A 91 5.49 0.67 7.58
N PHE A 92 6.34 -0.35 7.58
CA PHE A 92 7.15 -0.68 6.44
C PHE A 92 6.30 -1.24 5.28
N SER A 93 5.29 -2.06 5.55
CA SER A 93 4.34 -2.53 4.51
C SER A 93 3.62 -1.36 3.83
N THR A 94 3.21 -0.35 4.60
CA THR A 94 2.60 0.86 4.05
C THR A 94 3.60 1.64 3.19
N LEU A 95 4.84 1.79 3.65
CA LEU A 95 5.91 2.45 2.89
C LEU A 95 6.25 1.70 1.61
N ALA A 96 6.34 0.38 1.66
CA ALA A 96 6.58 -0.49 0.51
C ALA A 96 5.47 -0.36 -0.54
N ASN A 97 4.20 -0.35 -0.09
CA ASN A 97 3.06 -0.15 -0.96
C ASN A 97 3.06 1.24 -1.61
N TRP A 98 3.46 2.29 -0.87
CA TRP A 98 3.64 3.63 -1.42
C TRP A 98 4.74 3.70 -2.47
N ILE A 99 5.87 3.04 -2.23
CA ILE A 99 6.97 2.99 -3.21
C ILE A 99 6.57 2.15 -4.43
N ALA A 100 5.79 1.08 -4.25
CA ALA A 100 5.34 0.20 -5.31
C ALA A 100 4.21 0.80 -6.17
N ALA A 101 3.40 1.69 -5.62
CA ALA A 101 2.28 2.34 -6.32
C ALA A 101 2.61 2.89 -7.72
N PRO A 102 3.68 3.70 -7.92
CA PRO A 102 4.05 4.18 -9.25
C PRO A 102 4.46 3.07 -10.22
N PHE A 103 5.09 2.00 -9.72
CA PHE A 103 5.46 0.85 -10.56
C PHE A 103 4.26 0.01 -10.97
N ASN A 104 3.29 -0.17 -10.07
CA ASN A 104 2.06 -0.90 -10.33
C ASN A 104 1.18 -0.21 -11.38
N GLY A 105 1.11 1.12 -11.39
CA GLY A 105 0.39 1.88 -12.43
C GLY A 105 0.99 1.70 -13.82
N LEU A 106 2.33 1.76 -13.92
CA LEU A 106 3.02 1.59 -15.19
C LEU A 106 2.96 0.15 -15.73
N LEU A 107 2.98 -0.84 -14.83
CA LEU A 107 2.70 -2.23 -15.19
C LEU A 107 1.33 -2.37 -15.85
N ALA A 108 0.31 -1.66 -15.34
CA ALA A 108 -1.03 -1.67 -15.91
C ALA A 108 -1.06 -1.03 -17.31
N GLU A 109 -0.39 0.10 -17.52
CA GLU A 109 -0.30 0.76 -18.84
C GLU A 109 0.41 -0.12 -19.88
N GLN A 110 1.54 -0.74 -19.51
CA GLN A 110 2.25 -1.66 -20.40
C GLN A 110 1.44 -2.92 -20.69
N LEU A 111 0.66 -3.41 -19.73
CA LEU A 111 -0.27 -4.52 -19.92
C LEU A 111 -1.40 -4.15 -20.90
N GLU A 112 -1.98 -2.96 -20.75
CA GLU A 112 -3.03 -2.43 -21.63
C GLU A 112 -2.53 -2.21 -23.05
N ALA A 113 -1.35 -1.60 -23.23
CA ALA A 113 -0.74 -1.40 -24.55
C ALA A 113 -0.51 -2.74 -25.27
N ARG A 114 -0.06 -3.77 -24.54
CA ARG A 114 0.18 -5.12 -25.09
C ARG A 114 -1.11 -5.86 -25.43
N LEU A 115 -2.18 -5.71 -24.63
CA LEU A 115 -3.48 -6.32 -24.89
C LEU A 115 -4.23 -5.64 -26.04
N THR A 116 -4.01 -4.34 -26.23
CA THR A 116 -4.67 -3.52 -27.26
C THR A 116 -3.88 -3.45 -28.57
N GLY A 117 -2.62 -3.91 -28.56
CA GLY A 117 -1.73 -3.89 -29.73
C GLY A 117 -1.20 -2.49 -30.08
N ALA A 118 -1.36 -1.51 -29.20
CA ALA A 118 -0.80 -0.17 -29.36
C ALA A 118 0.71 -0.20 -29.10
N THR A 119 1.47 0.62 -29.83
CA THR A 119 2.93 0.76 -29.65
C THR A 119 3.24 1.03 -28.18
N PRO A 120 4.09 0.21 -27.52
CA PRO A 120 4.48 0.46 -26.14
C PRO A 120 5.13 1.85 -26.07
N PRO A 121 4.71 2.74 -25.17
CA PRO A 121 5.47 3.95 -24.91
C PRO A 121 6.85 3.53 -24.43
N ASP A 122 7.89 4.03 -25.11
CA ASP A 122 9.30 3.74 -24.88
C ASP A 122 9.83 4.49 -23.64
N THR A 123 9.02 4.56 -22.59
CA THR A 123 9.38 5.22 -21.33
C THR A 123 10.19 4.23 -20.51
N GLY A 124 11.48 4.13 -20.82
CA GLY A 124 12.44 3.34 -20.03
C GLY A 124 12.46 3.76 -18.56
N ILE A 125 12.98 2.88 -17.72
CA ILE A 125 13.13 2.98 -16.25
C ILE A 125 13.65 4.37 -15.78
N LEU A 126 14.45 5.03 -16.62
CA LEU A 126 15.01 6.37 -16.41
C LEU A 126 14.00 7.53 -16.59
N GLY A 127 13.04 7.43 -17.50
CA GLY A 127 11.94 8.41 -17.61
C GLY A 127 11.02 8.34 -16.39
N ILE A 128 10.80 7.12 -15.90
CA ILE A 128 9.94 6.81 -14.76
C ILE A 128 10.52 7.35 -13.45
N MET A 129 11.82 7.16 -13.17
CA MET A 129 12.46 7.79 -12.01
C MET A 129 12.30 9.31 -11.98
N LYS A 130 12.17 9.94 -13.16
CA LYS A 130 11.97 11.39 -13.30
C LYS A 130 10.52 11.80 -13.01
N ASP A 131 9.55 10.95 -13.29
CA ASP A 131 8.12 11.19 -13.07
C ASP A 131 7.60 10.67 -11.72
N VAL A 132 8.28 9.72 -11.08
CA VAL A 132 8.01 9.22 -9.71
C VAL A 132 7.83 10.35 -8.69
N PRO A 133 8.71 11.37 -8.58
CA PRO A 133 8.51 12.45 -7.61
C PRO A 133 7.26 13.29 -7.90
N ARG A 134 6.89 13.45 -9.17
CA ARG A 134 5.66 14.17 -9.58
C ARG A 134 4.41 13.37 -9.22
N ILE A 135 4.43 12.05 -9.41
CA ILE A 135 3.32 11.15 -9.06
C ILE A 135 3.17 11.05 -7.54
N MET A 136 4.28 10.86 -6.81
CA MET A 136 4.29 10.83 -5.34
C MET A 136 3.74 12.12 -4.73
N LYS A 137 4.06 13.30 -5.32
CA LYS A 137 3.51 14.59 -4.89
C LYS A 137 1.98 14.65 -5.04
N ARG A 138 1.42 14.02 -6.08
CA ARG A 138 -0.04 13.94 -6.27
C ARG A 138 -0.70 12.98 -5.29
N GLU A 139 -0.11 11.81 -5.04
CA GLU A 139 -0.63 10.87 -4.03
C GLU A 139 -0.56 11.46 -2.62
N TRP A 140 0.50 12.21 -2.31
CA TRP A 140 0.63 12.96 -1.06
C TRP A 140 -0.47 14.02 -0.91
N GLN A 141 -0.87 14.68 -2.00
CA GLN A 141 -1.99 15.62 -1.97
C GLN A 141 -3.32 14.91 -1.69
N LYS A 142 -3.56 13.72 -2.26
CA LYS A 142 -4.76 12.91 -1.94
C LYS A 142 -4.76 12.50 -0.46
N LEU A 143 -3.63 12.01 0.05
CA LEU A 143 -3.49 11.63 1.46
C LEU A 143 -3.66 12.81 2.40
N ALA A 144 -3.01 13.94 2.14
CA ALA A 144 -3.14 15.16 2.94
C ALA A 144 -4.58 15.69 2.94
N TRP A 145 -5.35 15.41 1.89
CA TRP A 145 -6.75 15.79 1.77
C TRP A 145 -7.71 14.80 2.43
N TYR A 146 -7.39 13.50 2.43
CA TYR A 146 -8.14 12.45 3.13
C TYR A 146 -7.87 12.41 4.63
N LEU A 147 -6.65 12.70 5.07
CA LEU A 147 -6.22 12.63 6.47
C LEU A 147 -7.08 13.47 7.43
N PRO A 148 -7.38 14.76 7.18
CA PRO A 148 -8.25 15.55 8.06
C PRO A 148 -9.67 14.98 8.14
N ARG A 149 -10.21 14.43 7.04
CA ARG A 149 -11.53 13.76 7.04
C ARG A 149 -11.53 12.47 7.85
N ALA A 150 -10.48 11.67 7.70
CA ALA A 150 -10.29 10.46 8.48
C ALA A 150 -10.19 10.76 9.98
N ILE A 151 -9.51 11.85 10.36
CA ILE A 151 -9.44 12.33 11.74
C ILE A 151 -10.82 12.75 12.24
N VAL A 152 -11.61 13.50 11.46
CA VAL A 152 -12.98 13.88 11.84
C VAL A 152 -13.86 12.64 12.06
N LEU A 153 -13.76 11.64 11.18
CA LEU A 153 -14.46 10.36 11.34
C LEU A 153 -13.98 9.58 12.58
N LEU A 154 -12.68 9.59 12.87
CA LEU A 154 -12.09 8.91 14.02
C LEU A 154 -12.53 9.56 15.34
N VAL A 155 -12.57 10.90 15.40
CA VAL A 155 -13.11 11.65 16.55
C VAL A 155 -14.59 11.33 16.75
N LEU A 156 -15.37 11.29 15.66
CA LEU A 156 -16.79 10.91 15.71
C LEU A 156 -16.98 9.46 16.18
N TYR A 157 -16.03 8.57 15.87
CA TYR A 157 -16.03 7.17 16.31
C TYR A 157 -15.83 7.02 17.82
N PHE A 158 -15.12 7.95 18.45
CA PHE A 158 -14.85 7.95 19.89
C PHE A 158 -16.05 8.39 20.74
N ILE A 159 -17.14 8.89 20.13
CA ILE A 159 -18.37 9.28 20.83
C ILE A 159 -19.34 8.07 20.85
N PRO A 160 -19.48 7.36 21.99
CA PRO A 160 -20.39 6.23 22.10
C PRO A 160 -21.85 6.71 21.93
N GLY A 161 -22.61 6.03 21.06
CA GLY A 161 -24.03 6.33 20.78
C GLY A 161 -24.32 6.97 19.42
N ILE A 162 -23.41 7.80 18.88
CA ILE A 162 -23.56 8.45 17.56
C ILE A 162 -22.83 7.66 16.46
N GLY A 163 -21.65 7.12 16.76
CA GLY A 163 -20.78 6.46 15.79
C GLY A 163 -21.26 5.11 15.23
N GLN A 164 -22.31 4.49 15.81
CA GLN A 164 -22.80 3.18 15.38
C GLN A 164 -24.12 3.26 14.58
N ASN A 165 -25.01 4.19 14.90
CA ASN A 165 -26.30 4.38 14.21
C ASN A 165 -26.19 5.23 12.92
N HIS A 166 -25.19 6.11 12.81
CA HIS A 166 -25.04 7.03 11.66
C HIS A 166 -23.92 6.64 10.71
N ARG A 167 -23.39 5.41 10.80
CA ARG A 167 -22.27 4.92 9.97
C ARG A 167 -22.55 5.06 8.48
N ALA A 168 -23.73 4.65 8.03
CA ALA A 168 -24.13 4.77 6.63
C ALA A 168 -24.28 6.24 6.22
N SER A 169 -24.87 7.09 7.06
CA SER A 169 -25.08 8.52 6.76
C SER A 169 -23.79 9.32 6.72
N ALA A 170 -22.83 9.05 7.62
CA ALA A 170 -21.53 9.71 7.61
C ALA A 170 -20.68 9.27 6.41
N VAL A 171 -20.68 7.98 6.06
CA VAL A 171 -20.00 7.48 4.85
C VAL A 171 -20.64 8.06 3.59
N VAL A 172 -21.97 8.12 3.51
CA VAL A 172 -22.70 8.71 2.38
C VAL A 172 -22.48 10.23 2.30
N PHE A 173 -22.42 10.94 3.44
CA PHE A 173 -22.13 12.37 3.48
C PHE A 173 -20.71 12.67 3.00
N VAL A 174 -19.73 11.87 3.44
CA VAL A 174 -18.34 11.97 2.97
C VAL A 174 -18.24 11.61 1.47
N GLN A 175 -18.89 10.54 1.00
CA GLN A 175 -18.95 10.21 -0.43
C GLN A 175 -19.62 11.31 -1.27
N ARG A 176 -20.60 12.03 -0.72
CA ARG A 176 -21.30 13.11 -1.41
C ARG A 176 -20.49 14.40 -1.47
N LEU A 177 -19.60 14.61 -0.50
CA LEU A 177 -18.57 15.65 -0.59
C LEU A 177 -17.52 15.29 -1.67
N ASP A 178 -17.06 14.03 -1.71
CA ASP A 178 -16.08 13.57 -2.71
C ASP A 178 -16.61 13.64 -4.16
N ALA A 179 -17.92 13.50 -4.40
CA ALA A 179 -18.53 13.53 -5.73
C ALA A 179 -18.48 14.93 -6.42
N GLY A 180 -18.28 15.99 -5.64
CA GLY A 180 -18.23 17.38 -6.11
C GLY A 180 -16.83 17.90 -6.45
N ASP A 181 -15.77 17.19 -6.05
CA ASP A 181 -14.43 17.77 -6.01
C ASP A 181 -13.60 17.54 -7.28
N PRO A 182 -13.08 18.61 -7.93
CA PRO A 182 -12.36 18.53 -9.20
C PRO A 182 -10.98 17.85 -9.09
N VAL A 183 -10.45 17.68 -7.88
CA VAL A 183 -9.15 17.03 -7.63
C VAL A 183 -9.20 15.50 -7.81
N LEU A 184 -10.36 14.88 -7.55
CA LEU A 184 -10.60 13.45 -7.70
C LEU A 184 -10.97 13.03 -9.13
N ARG A 185 -11.27 13.98 -10.02
CA ARG A 185 -11.65 13.75 -11.42
C ARG A 185 -10.49 13.73 -12.41
N LEU A 186 -9.27 13.94 -11.95
CA LEU A 186 -8.11 13.90 -12.84
C LEU A 186 -7.90 12.44 -13.29
N PRO A 187 -7.92 12.15 -14.61
CA PRO A 187 -7.58 10.83 -15.11
C PRO A 187 -6.16 10.49 -14.64
N VAL A 188 -6.00 9.22 -14.24
CA VAL A 188 -4.74 8.60 -13.80
C VAL A 188 -3.63 8.93 -14.79
#